data_AF-A0A2N5Z6A0-F1
#
_entry.id   AF-A0A2N5Z6A0-F1
#
_cell.length_a   1.000
_cell.length_b   1.000
_cell.length_c   1.000
_cell.angle_alpha   90.00
_cell.angle_beta   90.00
_cell.angle_gamma   90.00
#
_symmetry.space_group_name_H-M   'P 1'
#
loop_
_entity.id
_entity.type
_entity.pdbx_description
1 polymer ?
#
loop_
_entity_poly.entity_id
_entity_poly.type
_entity_poly.pdbx_seq_one_letter_code
_entity_poly.pdbx_strand_id
1 'polypeptide(L)' 'MRFLITGSNGLVGQSLVNSLISKDCDFIATSKSLNINSNIPAAKFERLDITDTASLNYMVDLYKP' A
#
# COMPACT_ATOMS: atom_id res chain seq x y z
N MET A 1 -12.86 0.81 8.19
CA MET A 1 -11.62 1.63 8.16
C MET A 1 -10.75 1.07 7.06
N ARG A 2 -10.07 1.92 6.28
CA ARG A 2 -9.19 1.50 5.19
C ARG A 2 -7.78 1.98 5.50
N PHE A 3 -6.77 1.19 5.15
CA PHE A 3 -5.37 1.55 5.42
C PHE A 3 -4.63 1.88 4.13
N LEU A 4 -3.93 3.02 4.08
CA LEU A 4 -2.94 3.32 3.05
C LEU A 4 -1.55 3.02 3.61
N ILE A 5 -0.87 2.03 3.05
CA ILE A 5 0.47 1.61 3.50
C ILE A 5 1.52 2.07 2.49
N THR A 6 2.22 3.16 2.79
CA THR A 6 3.38 3.61 2.01
C THR A 6 4.63 2.82 2.36
N GLY A 7 5.51 2.57 1.38
CA GLY A 7 6.73 1.82 1.60
C GLY A 7 6.47 0.34 1.92
N SER A 8 5.44 -0.25 1.31
CA SER A 8 4.99 -1.62 1.57
C SER A 8 6.04 -2.70 1.29
N ASN A 9 7.04 -2.40 0.46
CA ASN A 9 8.17 -3.30 0.19
C ASN A 9 9.21 -3.29 1.32
N GLY A 10 9.20 -2.31 2.23
CA GLY A 10 10.08 -2.29 3.40
C GLY A 10 9.77 -3.44 4.37
N LEU A 11 10.73 -3.80 5.24
CA LEU A 11 10.57 -4.91 6.19
C LEU A 11 9.30 -4.76 7.06
N VAL A 12 9.09 -3.55 7.59
CA VAL A 12 7.91 -3.23 8.42
C VAL A 12 6.64 -3.24 7.56
N GLY A 13 6.69 -2.64 6.37
CA GLY A 13 5.57 -2.60 5.44
C GLY A 13 5.06 -3.99 5.05
N GLN A 14 5.96 -4.93 4.75
CA GLN A 14 5.61 -6.30 4.41
C GLN A 14 4.95 -7.02 5.58
N SER A 15 5.54 -6.92 6.79
CA SER A 15 4.97 -7.52 7.99
C SER A 15 3.58 -6.95 8.32
N LEU A 16 3.42 -5.63 8.22
CA LEU A 16 2.16 -4.94 8.46
C LEU A 16 1.08 -5.38 7.48
N VAL A 17 1.38 -5.38 6.17
CA VAL A 17 0.42 -5.81 5.15
C VAL A 17 0.02 -7.27 5.34
N ASN A 18 0.96 -8.17 5.65
CA ASN A 18 0.63 -9.56 5.96
C ASN A 18 -0.31 -9.68 7.17
N SER A 19 -0.14 -8.84 8.20
CA SER A 19 -1.07 -8.80 9.33
C SER A 19 -2.43 -8.22 8.97
N LEU A 20 -2.51 -7.27 8.03
CA LEU A 20 -3.79 -6.72 7.55
C LEU A 20 -4.54 -7.75 6.70
N ILE A 21 -3.83 -8.51 5.86
CA ILE A 21 -4.39 -9.64 5.11
C ILE A 21 -4.97 -10.68 6.06
N SER A 22 -4.22 -11.10 7.09
CA SER A 22 -4.69 -12.15 8.01
C SER A 22 -5.87 -11.72 8.88
N LYS A 23 -6.06 -10.42 9.07
CA LYS A 23 -7.19 -9.82 9.80
C LYS A 23 -8.35 -9.39 8.89
N ASP A 24 -8.29 -9.73 7.61
CA ASP A 24 -9.28 -9.33 6.59
C ASP A 24 -9.59 -7.82 6.59
N CYS A 25 -8.55 -7.01 6.77
CA CYS A 25 -8.66 -5.56 6.75
C CYS A 25 -8.62 -5.04 5.30
N ASP A 26 -9.34 -3.94 5.04
CA ASP A 26 -9.27 -3.25 3.76
C ASP A 26 -8.06 -2.32 3.71
N PHE A 27 -7.28 -2.40 2.64
CA PHE A 27 -6.04 -1.63 2.50
C PHE A 27 -5.63 -1.45 1.04
N ILE A 28 -4.79 -0.44 0.81
CA ILE A 28 -4.01 -0.25 -0.41
C ILE A 28 -2.53 -0.13 -0.02
N ALA A 29 -1.68 -0.94 -0.63
CA ALA A 29 -0.24 -0.95 -0.37
C ALA A 29 0.50 -0.23 -1.50
N THR A 30 1.47 0.61 -1.17
CA THR A 30 2.21 1.38 -2.16
C THR A 30 3.72 1.35 -1.96
N SER A 31 4.45 1.37 -3.06
CA SER A 31 5.91 1.39 -3.09
C SER A 31 6.41 2.02 -4.38
N LYS A 32 7.65 2.53 -4.35
CA LYS A 32 8.32 3.08 -5.54
C LYS A 32 8.68 1.98 -6.55
N SER A 33 9.00 0.78 -6.08
CA SER A 33 9.39 -0.36 -6.93
C SER A 33 8.21 -1.30 -7.22
N LEU A 34 8.44 -2.38 -8.00
CA LEU A 34 7.40 -3.41 -8.19
C LEU A 34 7.06 -4.06 -6.85
N ASN A 35 5.83 -4.56 -6.72
CA ASN A 35 5.45 -5.37 -5.56
C ASN A 35 6.39 -6.58 -5.46
N ILE A 36 6.99 -6.77 -4.29
CA ILE A 36 7.82 -7.96 -3.99
C ILE A 36 7.13 -8.92 -3.02
N ASN A 37 5.98 -8.56 -2.47
CA ASN A 37 5.20 -9.40 -1.59
C ASN A 37 4.09 -10.10 -2.38
N SER A 38 4.30 -11.39 -2.67
CA SER A 38 3.36 -12.24 -3.41
C SER A 38 2.01 -12.42 -2.73
N ASN A 39 1.89 -12.12 -1.44
CA ASN A 39 0.63 -12.21 -0.71
C ASN A 39 -0.29 -11.02 -0.99
N ILE A 40 0.23 -9.91 -1.54
CA ILE A 40 -0.58 -8.74 -1.86
C ILE A 40 -1.28 -8.97 -3.20
N PRO A 41 -2.62 -8.99 -3.25
CA PRO A 41 -3.35 -9.06 -4.51
C PRO A 41 -2.98 -7.88 -5.41
N ALA A 42 -2.89 -8.10 -6.73
CA ALA A 42 -2.56 -7.04 -7.68
C ALA A 42 -3.52 -5.83 -7.57
N ALA A 43 -4.79 -6.07 -7.23
CA ALA A 43 -5.80 -5.01 -7.02
C ALA A 43 -5.59 -4.18 -5.73
N LYS A 44 -4.72 -4.62 -4.81
CA LYS A 44 -4.40 -3.94 -3.55
C LYS A 44 -2.97 -3.40 -3.53
N PHE A 45 -2.33 -3.25 -4.69
CA PHE A 45 -1.00 -2.67 -4.81
C PHE A 45 -0.95 -1.60 -5.92
N GLU A 46 -0.34 -0.47 -5.60
CA GLU A 46 -0.14 0.65 -6.52
C GLU A 46 1.30 1.17 -6.40
N ARG A 47 1.86 1.67 -7.52
CA ARG A 47 3.17 2.32 -7.46
C ARG A 47 3.01 3.76 -7.00
N LEU A 48 3.81 4.16 -6.02
CA LEU A 48 3.83 5.52 -5.50
C LEU A 48 5.25 5.92 -5.11
N ASP A 49 5.70 7.07 -5.62
CA ASP A 49 6.81 7.80 -5.04
C ASP A 49 6.25 8.87 -4.09
N ILE A 50 6.50 8.73 -2.78
CA ILE A 50 5.99 9.67 -1.77
C ILE A 50 6.59 11.07 -1.89
N THR A 51 7.68 11.23 -2.65
CA THR A 51 8.27 12.55 -2.93
C THR A 51 7.52 13.30 -4.03
N ASP A 52 6.67 12.62 -4.79
CA ASP A 52 5.72 13.24 -5.72
C ASP A 52 4.40 13.53 -4.99
N THR A 53 4.29 14.76 -4.51
CA THR A 53 3.09 15.25 -3.81
C THR A 53 1.82 15.19 -4.65
N ALA A 54 1.90 15.30 -5.98
CA ALA A 54 0.71 15.23 -6.82
C ALA A 54 0.15 13.79 -6.85
N SER A 55 1.03 12.80 -7.05
CA SER A 55 0.67 11.39 -6.99
C SER A 55 0.16 10.97 -5.61
N LEU A 56 0.76 11.48 -4.54
CA LEU A 56 0.30 11.22 -3.17
C LEU A 56 -1.11 11.77 -2.93
N ASN A 57 -1.37 13.03 -3.31
CA ASN A 57 -2.70 13.63 -3.14
C ASN A 57 -3.76 12.87 -3.94
N TYR A 58 -3.45 12.49 -5.18
CA TYR A 58 -4.33 11.65 -5.99
C TYR A 58 -4.66 10.31 -5.31
N MET A 59 -3.65 9.62 -4.74
CA MET A 59 -3.85 8.37 -4.00
C MET A 59 -4.76 8.55 -2.79
N VAL A 60 -4.53 9.59 -1.98
CA VAL A 60 -5.33 9.85 -0.78
C VAL A 60 -6.79 10.15 -1.17
N ASP A 61 -7.01 10.96 -2.20
CA ASP A 61 -8.35 11.31 -2.69
C ASP A 61 -9.09 10.13 -3.32
N LEU A 62 -8.37 9.28 -4.07
CA LEU A 62 -8.93 8.10 -4.72
C LEU A 62 -9.36 7.03 -3.70
N TYR A 63 -8.48 6.71 -2.75
CA TYR A 63 -8.71 5.58 -1.84
C TYR A 63 -9.46 5.95 -0.58
N LYS A 64 -9.40 7.22 -0.14
CA LYS A 64 -10.01 7.73 1.09
C LYS A 64 -9.76 6.80 2.29
N PRO A 65 -8.49 6.50 2.61
CA PRO A 65 -8.13 5.61 3.71
C PRO A 65 -8.65 6.12 5.06
#